data_AF-A0A558ARM6-F1
#
_entry.id   AF-A0A558ARM6-F1
#
_cell.length_a   1.000
_cell.length_b   1.000
_cell.length_c   1.000
_cell.angle_alpha   90.00
_cell.angle_beta   90.00
_cell.angle_gamma   90.00
#
_symmetry.space_group_name_H-M   'P 1'
#
loop_
_entity.id
_entity.type
_entity.pdbx_description
1 polymer ?
#
loop_
_entity_poly.entity_id
_entity_poly.type
_entity_poly.pdbx_seq_one_letter_code
_entity_poly.pdbx_strand_id
1 'polypeptide(L)'
;MDRERLFTHISKLEADMNHMYDELQTLKELSVRLVEENVSLQMEKENYEQLLAKEESEKAKSFKQNTLNNLYDEGFHVCSIHFGTHRHGEDCLFCQGFLQHRNK
;
A
#
# COMPACT_ATOMS: atom_id res chain seq x y z
N MET A 1 45.89 49.21 19.53
CA MET A 1 45.73 48.53 18.23
C MET A 1 45.21 47.09 18.39
N ASP A 2 45.58 46.33 19.43
CA ASP A 2 45.02 44.96 19.63
C ASP A 2 43.59 44.92 20.17
N ARG A 3 43.23 45.85 21.07
CA ARG A 3 41.90 45.89 21.67
C ARG A 3 40.78 46.09 20.64
N GLU A 4 40.97 47.02 19.71
CA GLU A 4 39.98 47.33 18.67
C GLU A 4 39.75 46.16 17.71
N ARG A 5 40.83 45.46 17.31
CA ARG A 5 40.74 44.24 16.51
C ARG A 5 39.99 43.13 17.23
N LEU A 6 40.25 42.93 18.52
CA LEU A 6 39.51 41.96 19.34
C LEU A 6 38.02 42.30 19.42
N PHE A 7 37.67 43.57 19.64
CA PHE A 7 36.26 44.00 19.65
C PHE A 7 35.59 43.75 18.31
N THR A 8 36.22 44.11 17.19
CA THR A 8 35.66 43.84 15.85
C THR A 8 35.47 42.34 15.61
N HIS A 9 36.39 41.51 16.07
CA HIS A 9 36.28 40.06 15.92
C HIS A 9 35.15 39.48 16.77
N ILE A 10 34.99 39.95 18.01
CA ILE A 10 33.88 39.56 18.89
C ILE A 10 32.53 39.99 18.29
N SER A 11 32.41 41.23 17.81
CA SER A 11 31.18 41.71 17.18
C SER A 11 30.83 40.92 15.91
N LYS A 12 31.83 40.49 15.15
CA LYS A 12 31.60 39.61 13.99
C LYS A 12 31.08 38.24 14.44
N LEU A 13 31.72 37.63 15.44
CA LEU A 13 31.27 36.33 15.96
C LEU A 13 29.86 36.40 16.56
N GLU A 14 29.50 37.49 17.23
CA GLU A 14 28.12 37.73 17.68
C GLU A 14 27.14 37.80 16.52
N ALA A 15 27.47 38.54 15.46
CA ALA A 15 26.62 38.63 14.27
C ALA A 15 26.47 37.28 13.57
N ASP A 16 27.57 36.54 13.41
CA ASP A 16 27.56 35.20 12.80
C ASP A 16 26.74 34.20 13.66
N MET A 17 26.83 34.29 14.99
CA MET A 17 26.04 33.46 15.91
C MET A 17 24.55 33.76 15.83
N ASN A 18 24.17 35.04 15.74
CA ASN A 18 22.78 35.44 15.54
C ASN A 18 22.23 34.93 14.19
N HIS A 19 23.02 35.03 13.12
CA HIS A 19 22.64 34.48 11.83
C HIS A 19 22.43 32.96 11.89
N MET A 20 23.35 32.22 12.53
CA MET A 20 23.17 30.78 12.71
C MET A 20 21.93 30.44 13.54
N TYR A 21 21.59 31.28 14.52
CA TYR A 21 20.38 31.11 15.31
C TYR A 21 19.11 31.28 14.46
N ASP A 22 19.08 32.27 13.57
CA ASP A 22 17.96 32.48 12.65
C ASP A 22 17.82 31.34 11.63
N GLU A 23 18.94 30.82 11.13
CA GLU A 23 18.95 29.62 10.27
C GLU A 23 18.44 28.38 11.00
N LEU A 24 18.84 28.17 12.26
CA LEU A 24 18.34 27.07 13.08
C LEU A 24 16.84 27.18 13.34
N GLN A 25 16.33 28.39 13.57
CA GLN A 25 14.91 28.61 13.76
C GLN A 25 14.13 28.29 12.46
N THR A 26 14.65 28.73 11.32
CA THR A 26 14.07 28.40 10.00
C THR A 26 14.07 26.89 9.75
N LEU A 27 15.17 26.21 10.07
CA LEU A 27 15.30 24.77 9.93
C LEU A 27 14.33 24.02 10.84
N LYS A 28 14.12 24.50 12.06
CA LYS A 28 13.14 23.95 13.00
C LYS A 28 11.73 24.03 12.43
N GLU A 29 11.34 25.18 11.88
CA GLU A 29 10.02 25.37 11.25
C GLU A 29 9.82 24.46 10.02
N LEU A 30 10.86 24.30 9.20
CA LEU A 30 10.85 23.33 8.09
C LEU A 30 10.70 21.90 8.60
N SER A 31 11.41 21.54 9.67
CA SER A 31 11.36 20.20 10.24
C SER A 31 9.98 19.87 10.81
N VAL A 32 9.29 20.83 11.45
CA VAL A 32 7.92 20.62 11.93
C VAL A 32 6.99 20.32 10.76
N ARG A 33 7.04 21.14 9.70
CA ARG A 33 6.19 20.92 8.51
C ARG A 33 6.43 19.56 7.85
N LEU A 34 7.69 19.15 7.75
CA LEU A 34 8.04 17.83 7.18
C LEU A 34 7.51 16.67 8.04
N VAL A 35 7.54 16.80 9.36
CA VAL A 35 7.00 15.78 10.26
C VAL A 35 5.48 15.71 10.14
N GLU A 36 4.79 16.84 10.09
CA GLU A 36 3.34 16.91 9.90
C GLU A 36 2.92 16.27 8.56
N GLU A 37 3.61 16.60 7.48
CA GLU A 37 3.38 16.01 6.15
C GLU A 37 3.63 14.49 6.16
N ASN A 38 4.72 14.04 6.80
CA ASN A 38 5.03 12.62 6.91
C ASN A 38 3.92 11.84 7.64
N VAL A 39 3.41 12.39 8.75
CA VAL A 39 2.31 11.80 9.52
C VAL A 39 1.03 11.74 8.68
N SER A 40 0.70 12.81 7.93
CA SER A 40 -0.44 12.80 7.01
C SER A 40 -0.31 11.71 5.95
N LEU A 41 0.85 11.61 5.31
CA LEU A 41 1.13 10.61 4.29
C LEU A 41 1.09 9.17 4.83
N GLN A 42 1.54 8.96 6.08
CA GLN A 42 1.43 7.66 6.74
C GLN A 42 -0.03 7.25 6.94
N MET A 43 -0.88 8.18 7.40
CA MET A 43 -2.31 7.90 7.54
C MET A 43 -2.99 7.60 6.21
N GLU A 44 -2.66 8.35 5.15
CA GLU A 44 -3.18 8.08 3.81
C GLU A 44 -2.76 6.69 3.33
N LYS A 45 -1.49 6.34 3.48
CA LYS A 45 -0.97 5.01 3.13
C LYS A 45 -1.72 3.91 3.87
N GLU A 46 -1.90 4.02 5.18
CA GLU A 46 -2.64 3.03 5.98
C GLU A 46 -4.09 2.89 5.48
N ASN A 47 -4.74 4.00 5.14
CA ASN A 47 -6.10 3.97 4.57
C ASN A 47 -6.14 3.25 3.21
N TYR A 48 -5.18 3.51 2.32
CA TYR A 48 -5.07 2.82 1.04
C TYR A 48 -4.84 1.31 1.22
N GLU A 49 -3.95 0.91 2.13
CA GLU A 49 -3.70 -0.50 2.43
C GLU A 49 -4.96 -1.20 2.96
N GLN A 50 -5.75 -0.54 3.81
CA GLN A 50 -7.03 -1.08 4.29
C GLN A 50 -8.05 -1.23 3.16
N LEU A 51 -8.12 -0.27 2.23
CA LEU A 51 -9.03 -0.36 1.08
C LEU A 51 -8.64 -1.50 0.16
N LEU A 52 -7.35 -1.65 -0.16
CA LEU A 52 -6.82 -2.75 -0.97
C LEU A 52 -7.09 -4.10 -0.30
N ALA A 53 -6.85 -4.23 1.00
CA ALA A 53 -7.13 -5.46 1.74
C ALA A 53 -8.63 -5.82 1.71
N LYS A 54 -9.52 -4.83 1.80
CA LYS A 54 -10.97 -5.05 1.66
C LYS A 54 -11.32 -5.51 0.25
N GLU A 55 -10.83 -4.86 -0.79
CA GLU A 55 -11.06 -5.27 -2.19
C GLU A 55 -10.54 -6.69 -2.46
N GLU A 56 -9.36 -7.04 -1.97
CA GLU A 56 -8.81 -8.40 -2.07
C GLU A 56 -9.68 -9.40 -1.32
N SER A 57 -10.19 -9.04 -0.13
CA SER A 57 -11.11 -9.89 0.62
C SER A 57 -12.44 -10.09 -0.10
N GLU A 58 -12.95 -9.07 -0.79
CA GLU A 58 -14.19 -9.13 -1.57
C GLU A 58 -14.01 -9.93 -2.86
N LYS A 59 -12.89 -9.74 -3.57
CA LYS A 59 -12.50 -10.57 -4.72
C LYS A 59 -12.29 -12.03 -4.30
N ALA A 60 -11.66 -12.28 -3.16
CA ALA A 60 -11.48 -13.63 -2.61
C ALA A 60 -12.81 -14.26 -2.18
N LYS A 61 -13.75 -13.49 -1.62
CA LYS A 61 -15.13 -13.94 -1.33
C LYS A 61 -15.88 -14.24 -2.61
N SER A 62 -15.82 -13.38 -3.63
CA SER A 62 -16.40 -13.61 -4.95
C SER A 62 -15.84 -14.89 -5.60
N PHE A 63 -14.53 -15.12 -5.53
CA PHE A 63 -13.90 -16.34 -6.05
C PHE A 63 -14.25 -17.59 -5.23
N LYS A 64 -14.34 -17.48 -3.89
CA LYS A 64 -14.82 -18.59 -3.04
C LYS A 64 -16.29 -18.90 -3.27
N GLN A 65 -17.11 -17.90 -3.56
CA GLN A 65 -18.53 -18.05 -3.84
C GLN A 65 -18.78 -18.58 -5.26
N ASN A 66 -17.84 -18.39 -6.19
CA ASN A 66 -17.76 -19.10 -7.46
C ASN A 66 -16.91 -20.36 -7.31
N THR A 67 -17.29 -21.25 -6.40
CA THR A 67 -16.65 -22.57 -6.29
C THR A 67 -16.79 -23.30 -7.63
N LEU A 68 -15.80 -24.12 -8.03
CA LEU A 68 -15.88 -24.93 -9.26
C LEU A 68 -17.16 -25.77 -9.35
N ASN A 69 -17.75 -26.14 -8.20
CA ASN A 69 -19.07 -26.75 -8.11
C ASN A 69 -20.17 -25.84 -8.66
N ASN A 70 -20.19 -24.55 -8.28
CA ASN A 70 -21.15 -23.57 -8.79
C ASN A 70 -20.98 -23.35 -10.29
N LEU A 71 -19.74 -23.27 -10.79
CA LEU A 71 -19.48 -23.17 -12.24
C LEU A 71 -19.96 -24.43 -13.00
N TYR A 72 -19.79 -25.60 -12.39
CA TYR A 72 -20.30 -26.86 -12.93
C TYR A 72 -21.84 -26.89 -12.91
N ASP A 73 -22.47 -26.45 -11.84
CA ASP A 73 -23.94 -26.40 -11.68
C ASP A 73 -24.59 -25.37 -12.63
N GLU A 74 -23.89 -24.27 -12.93
CA GLU A 74 -24.27 -23.29 -13.96
C GLU A 74 -24.14 -23.82 -15.40
N GLY A 75 -23.59 -25.04 -15.58
CA GLY A 75 -23.49 -25.70 -16.86
C GLY A 75 -22.20 -25.41 -17.63
N PHE A 76 -21.13 -24.99 -16.95
CA PHE A 76 -19.79 -24.85 -17.55
C PHE A 76 -18.88 -26.05 -17.25
N HIS A 77 -17.94 -26.31 -18.15
CA HIS A 77 -16.89 -27.31 -17.96
C HIS A 77 -15.82 -26.78 -16.98
N VAL A 78 -15.42 -27.62 -16.02
CA VAL A 78 -14.36 -27.32 -15.04
C VAL A 78 -13.12 -28.21 -15.19
N CYS A 79 -13.12 -29.12 -16.17
CA CYS A 79 -11.96 -29.93 -16.52
C CYS A 79 -10.95 -29.12 -17.33
N SER A 80 -9.67 -29.53 -17.30
CA SER A 80 -8.59 -28.86 -18.04
C SER A 80 -8.79 -28.85 -19.57
N ILE A 81 -9.62 -29.75 -20.10
CA ILE A 81 -9.82 -29.93 -21.54
C ILE A 81 -10.73 -28.85 -22.13
N HIS A 82 -11.77 -28.45 -21.39
CA HIS A 82 -12.82 -27.55 -21.88
C HIS A 82 -13.13 -26.42 -20.88
N PHE A 83 -12.17 -26.04 -20.03
CA PHE A 83 -12.41 -25.12 -18.93
C PHE A 83 -13.14 -23.83 -19.37
N GLY A 84 -14.29 -23.56 -18.74
CA GLY A 84 -15.10 -22.36 -18.97
C GLY A 84 -16.02 -22.38 -20.19
N THR A 85 -16.11 -23.48 -20.96
CA THR A 85 -17.09 -23.60 -22.04
C THR A 85 -18.42 -24.20 -21.56
N HIS A 86 -19.51 -23.92 -22.27
CA HIS A 86 -20.85 -24.39 -21.90
C HIS A 86 -21.02 -25.89 -22.23
N ARG A 87 -21.60 -26.68 -21.32
CA ARG A 87 -21.82 -28.13 -21.49
C ARG A 87 -23.03 -28.47 -22.34
N HIS A 88 -23.87 -27.47 -22.64
CA HIS A 88 -25.12 -27.63 -23.39
C HIS A 88 -26.05 -28.74 -22.85
N GLY A 89 -25.98 -29.03 -21.55
CA GLY A 89 -26.79 -30.05 -20.88
C GLY A 89 -26.17 -31.45 -20.81
N GLU A 90 -24.96 -31.67 -21.34
CA GLU A 90 -24.28 -32.96 -21.26
C GLU A 90 -23.44 -33.10 -19.97
N ASP A 91 -23.41 -34.30 -19.37
CA ASP A 91 -22.56 -34.60 -18.23
C ASP A 91 -21.14 -34.97 -18.67
N CYS A 92 -20.13 -34.32 -18.07
CA CYS A 92 -18.73 -34.52 -18.41
C CYS A 92 -18.03 -35.37 -17.35
N LEU A 93 -17.66 -36.61 -17.70
CA LEU A 93 -16.96 -37.55 -16.82
C LEU A 93 -15.66 -36.97 -16.22
N PHE A 94 -14.92 -36.17 -17.00
CA PHE A 94 -13.70 -35.52 -16.54
C PHE A 94 -13.97 -34.45 -15.47
N CYS A 95 -15.08 -33.72 -15.58
CA CYS A 95 -15.47 -32.74 -14.56
C CYS A 95 -15.86 -33.45 -13.26
N GLN A 96 -16.62 -34.53 -13.33
CA GLN A 96 -16.99 -35.32 -12.16
C GLN A 96 -15.78 -35.90 -11.45
N GLY A 97 -14.84 -36.51 -12.19
CA GLY A 97 -13.60 -37.04 -11.62
C GLY A 97 -12.78 -35.93 -10.94
N PHE A 98 -12.63 -34.78 -11.60
CA PHE A 98 -11.92 -33.63 -11.05
C PHE A 98 -12.54 -33.11 -9.73
N LEU A 99 -13.87 -33.04 -9.66
CA LEU A 99 -14.58 -32.61 -8.45
C LEU A 99 -14.52 -33.66 -7.32
N GLN A 100 -14.57 -34.94 -7.65
CA GLN A 100 -14.45 -36.04 -6.66
C GLN A 100 -13.06 -36.12 -6.04
N HIS A 101 -11.99 -35.88 -6.82
CA HIS A 101 -10.61 -35.92 -6.32
C HIS A 101 -10.25 -34.75 -5.40
N ARG A 102 -10.94 -33.60 -5.48
CA ARG A 102 -10.75 -32.47 -4.56
C ARG A 102 -11.40 -32.63 -3.19
N ASN A 103 -12.39 -33.51 -3.06
CA ASN A 103 -13.13 -33.76 -1.82
C ASN A 103 -12.53 -34.88 -0.95
N LYS A 104 -11.29 -35.29 -1.25
CA LYS A 104 -10.54 -36.35 -0.57
C LYS A 104 -9.20 -35.79 -0.10
#